data_AF-A0A5C6GBE3-F1
#
_entry.id   AF-A0A5C6GBE3-F1
#
_cell.length_a   1.000
_cell.length_b   1.000
_cell.length_c   1.000
_cell.angle_alpha   90.00
_cell.angle_beta   90.00
_cell.angle_gamma   90.00
#
_symmetry.space_group_name_H-M   'P 1'
#
loop_
_entity.id
_entity.type
_entity.pdbx_description
1 polymer ?
#
loop_
_entity_poly.entity_id
_entity_poly.type
_entity_poly.pdbx_seq_one_letter_code
_entity_poly.pdbx_strand_id
1 'polypeptide(L)'
;MSRSPIFSATLQAALLSAISNILAQLIEAYRNKTSAEIDWIPVFQFLMFSIISTPPNFLWQDFLESTFPARLPRKDKSVDGQPLSIRNTLLKFGLDQTVGAVFNTLLFSIYIHSIHMAMPDAPRLTSFTKATGYWMSPGVIDFSAVDLAVVWEAALAEFWTIVVAGVKLWPAVSLVNFTLVKTVEGRNLLGCVAGLGWGVYMSMIAAKA
;
A
#
# COMPACT_ATOMS: atom_id res chain seq x y z
N MET A 1 -0.74 28.35 5.39
CA MET A 1 -0.48 27.69 4.10
C MET A 1 -1.17 26.33 4.10
N SER A 2 -2.23 26.13 3.34
CA SER A 2 -2.89 24.83 3.20
C SER A 2 -1.96 23.89 2.43
N ARG A 3 -1.39 22.88 3.11
CA ARG A 3 -0.59 21.84 2.46
C ARG A 3 -1.45 21.11 1.42
N SER A 4 -0.86 20.72 0.29
CA SER A 4 -1.56 19.92 -0.73
C SER A 4 -2.14 18.64 -0.09
N PRO A 5 -3.43 18.29 -0.31
CA PRO A 5 -4.03 17.08 0.25
C PRO A 5 -3.27 15.80 -0.07
N ILE A 6 -2.67 15.72 -1.27
CA ILE A 6 -1.82 14.60 -1.69
C ILE A 6 -0.59 14.48 -0.77
N PHE A 7 0.06 15.60 -0.46
CA PHE A 7 1.24 15.60 0.43
C PHE A 7 0.86 15.13 1.84
N SER A 8 -0.25 15.61 2.38
CA SER A 8 -0.75 15.19 3.69
C SER A 8 -1.07 13.69 3.71
N ALA A 9 -1.74 13.18 2.68
CA ALA A 9 -2.06 11.76 2.53
C ALA A 9 -0.80 10.90 2.43
N THR A 10 0.19 11.31 1.63
CA THR A 10 1.47 10.60 1.47
C THR A 10 2.26 10.57 2.78
N LEU A 11 2.34 11.69 3.50
CA LEU A 11 3.03 11.74 4.79
C LEU A 11 2.35 10.83 5.82
N GLN A 12 1.03 10.89 5.92
CA GLN A 12 0.27 10.03 6.84
C GLN A 12 0.44 8.54 6.49
N ALA A 13 0.37 8.20 5.20
CA ALA A 13 0.58 6.83 4.72
C ALA A 13 1.98 6.31 5.02
N ALA A 14 3.02 7.11 4.76
CA ALA A 14 4.41 6.74 5.02
C ALA A 14 4.67 6.52 6.52
N LEU A 15 4.17 7.41 7.37
CA LEU A 15 4.31 7.26 8.83
C LEU A 15 3.55 6.04 9.35
N LEU A 16 2.31 5.84 8.89
CA LEU A 16 1.51 4.69 9.30
C LEU A 16 2.17 3.39 8.84
N SER A 17 2.64 3.32 7.60
CA SER A 17 3.34 2.16 7.06
C SER A 17 4.56 1.78 7.90
N ALA A 18 5.39 2.76 8.28
CA ALA A 18 6.54 2.54 9.14
C ALA A 18 6.14 2.00 10.52
N ILE A 19 5.19 2.66 11.20
CA ILE A 19 4.69 2.23 12.53
C ILE A 19 4.13 0.82 12.47
N SER A 20 3.34 0.54 11.44
CA SER A 20 2.66 -0.73 11.33
C SER A 20 3.61 -1.87 10.94
N ASN A 21 4.67 -1.61 10.15
CA ASN A 21 5.72 -2.61 9.92
C ASN A 21 6.44 -2.96 11.24
N ILE A 22 6.78 -1.95 12.05
CA ILE A 22 7.35 -2.16 13.39
C ILE A 22 6.41 -3.03 14.24
N LEU A 23 5.11 -2.73 14.27
CA LEU A 23 4.13 -3.53 15.00
C LEU A 23 4.03 -4.97 14.49
N ALA A 24 4.07 -5.17 13.17
CA ALA A 24 4.04 -6.50 12.58
C ALA A 24 5.24 -7.35 13.05
N GLN A 25 6.45 -6.77 13.04
CA GLN A 25 7.65 -7.43 13.55
C GLN A 25 7.57 -7.72 15.05
N LEU A 26 6.99 -6.83 15.86
CA LEU A 26 6.78 -7.07 17.29
C LEU A 26 5.78 -8.19 17.56
N ILE A 27 4.68 -8.25 16.79
CA ILE A 27 3.69 -9.33 16.88
C ILE A 27 4.33 -10.66 16.48
N GLU A 28 5.14 -10.67 15.43
CA GLU A 28 5.87 -11.85 14.99
C GLU A 28 6.86 -12.33 16.05
N ALA A 29 7.65 -11.43 16.64
CA ALA A 29 8.56 -11.75 17.73
C ALA A 29 7.82 -12.33 18.94
N TYR A 30 6.66 -11.75 19.28
CA TYR A 30 5.80 -12.25 20.35
C TYR A 30 5.27 -13.67 20.07
N ARG A 31 4.79 -13.93 18.85
CA ARG A 31 4.27 -15.25 18.44
C ARG A 31 5.36 -16.31 18.42
N ASN A 32 6.55 -15.95 17.96
CA ASN A 32 7.69 -16.86 17.82
C ASN A 32 8.53 -16.97 19.10
N LYS A 33 8.18 -16.25 20.17
CA LYS A 33 8.92 -16.19 21.44
C LYS A 33 10.40 -15.80 21.26
N THR A 34 10.68 -14.95 20.28
CA THR A 34 12.03 -14.43 20.01
C THR A 34 12.22 -13.04 20.62
N SER A 35 13.46 -12.55 20.64
CA SER A 35 13.76 -11.17 21.06
C SER A 35 12.98 -10.16 20.21
N ALA A 36 12.42 -9.14 20.87
CA ALA A 36 11.73 -8.03 20.23
C ALA A 36 12.75 -7.07 19.58
N GLU A 37 13.35 -7.52 18.47
CA GLU A 37 14.29 -6.74 17.68
C GLU A 37 13.63 -6.30 16.38
N ILE A 38 13.73 -5.01 16.07
CA ILE A 38 13.18 -4.40 14.86
C ILE A 38 14.25 -4.37 13.79
N ASP A 39 14.03 -5.02 12.66
CA ASP A 39 14.80 -4.81 11.45
C ASP A 39 14.34 -3.54 10.74
N TRP A 40 15.24 -2.57 10.61
CA TRP A 40 14.93 -1.27 10.01
C TRP A 40 14.97 -1.27 8.49
N ILE A 41 15.59 -2.28 7.85
CA ILE A 41 15.63 -2.37 6.38
C ILE A 41 14.21 -2.51 5.80
N PRO A 42 13.38 -3.48 6.23
CA PRO A 42 11.99 -3.56 5.78
C PRO A 42 11.20 -2.28 6.09
N VAL A 43 11.42 -1.66 7.25
CA VAL A 43 10.72 -0.40 7.62
C VAL A 43 10.96 0.69 6.58
N PHE A 44 12.21 0.87 6.12
CA PHE A 44 12.52 1.85 5.07
C PHE A 44 11.95 1.47 3.71
N GLN A 45 11.97 0.19 3.34
CA GLN A 45 11.36 -0.29 2.11
C GLN A 45 9.84 0.01 2.10
N PHE A 46 9.10 -0.37 3.14
CA PHE A 46 7.66 -0.09 3.22
C PHE A 46 7.34 1.41 3.28
N LEU A 47 8.20 2.21 3.90
CA LEU A 47 8.10 3.66 3.89
C LEU A 47 8.28 4.22 2.47
N MET A 48 9.31 3.79 1.74
CA MET A 48 9.54 4.18 0.34
C MET A 48 8.40 3.75 -0.57
N PHE A 49 7.93 2.51 -0.42
CA PHE A 49 6.76 2.02 -1.15
C PHE A 49 5.57 2.95 -0.95
N SER A 50 5.29 3.36 0.30
CA SER A 50 4.15 4.22 0.61
C SER A 50 4.29 5.62 0.00
N ILE A 51 5.51 6.16 -0.03
CA ILE A 51 5.80 7.44 -0.70
C ILE A 51 5.55 7.36 -2.21
N ILE A 52 5.91 6.23 -2.83
CA ILE A 52 5.77 6.01 -4.29
C ILE A 52 4.32 5.68 -4.66
N SER A 53 3.65 4.82 -3.88
CA SER A 53 2.35 4.25 -4.23
C SER A 53 1.16 5.10 -3.82
N THR A 54 1.32 5.95 -2.80
CA THR A 54 0.21 6.79 -2.30
C THR A 54 -0.23 7.85 -3.31
N PRO A 55 0.66 8.62 -3.97
CA PRO A 55 0.21 9.66 -4.91
C PRO A 55 -0.63 9.11 -6.09
N PRO A 56 -0.21 8.03 -6.79
CA PRO A 56 -1.04 7.40 -7.83
C PRO A 56 -2.39 6.89 -7.28
N ASN A 57 -2.39 6.28 -6.09
CA ASN A 57 -3.62 5.82 -5.45
C ASN A 57 -4.57 6.95 -5.09
N PHE A 58 -4.04 8.07 -4.59
CA PHE A 58 -4.84 9.27 -4.31
C PHE A 58 -5.49 9.81 -5.59
N LEU A 59 -4.71 9.94 -6.67
CA LEU A 59 -5.22 10.40 -7.96
C LEU A 59 -6.27 9.46 -8.54
N TRP A 60 -6.10 8.14 -8.38
CA TRP A 60 -7.09 7.14 -8.77
C TRP A 60 -8.40 7.29 -7.98
N GLN A 61 -8.31 7.45 -6.65
CA GLN A 61 -9.47 7.67 -5.79
C GLN A 61 -10.20 8.98 -6.10
N ASP A 62 -9.45 10.05 -6.40
CA ASP A 62 -10.00 11.35 -6.81
C ASP A 62 -10.69 11.27 -8.18
N PHE A 63 -10.10 10.56 -9.13
CA PHE A 63 -10.72 10.25 -10.43
C PHE A 63 -12.03 9.47 -10.27
N LEU A 64 -12.05 8.42 -9.45
CA LEU A 64 -13.25 7.64 -9.17
C LEU A 64 -14.33 8.50 -8.50
N GLU A 65 -13.96 9.35 -7.54
CA GLU A 65 -14.92 10.21 -6.83
C GLU A 65 -15.49 11.31 -7.71
N SER A 66 -14.67 11.94 -8.54
CA SER A 66 -15.10 12.99 -9.48
C SER A 66 -15.97 12.44 -10.61
N THR A 67 -15.66 11.25 -11.13
CA THR A 67 -16.40 10.64 -12.26
C THR A 67 -17.70 9.96 -11.79
N PHE A 68 -17.68 9.28 -10.64
CA PHE A 68 -18.79 8.49 -10.14
C PHE A 68 -19.17 8.86 -8.70
N PRO A 69 -19.54 10.12 -8.40
CA PRO A 69 -19.73 10.59 -7.03
C PRO A 69 -20.69 9.69 -6.23
N ALA A 70 -20.25 9.27 -5.03
CA ALA A 70 -21.03 8.34 -4.20
C ALA A 70 -22.28 9.02 -3.61
N ARG A 71 -22.23 10.34 -3.45
CA ARG A 71 -23.35 11.20 -3.06
C ARG A 71 -23.40 12.36 -4.03
N LEU A 72 -24.50 12.48 -4.76
CA LEU A 72 -24.69 13.58 -5.72
C LEU A 72 -25.04 14.86 -4.97
N PRO A 73 -24.59 16.06 -5.39
CA PRO A 73 -25.09 17.30 -4.81
C PRO A 73 -26.54 17.55 -5.26
N ARG A 74 -27.49 17.65 -4.32
CA ARG A 74 -28.86 18.11 -4.56
C ARG A 74 -28.98 19.51 -4.00
N LYS A 75 -29.61 20.40 -4.77
CA LYS A 75 -29.65 21.86 -4.54
C LYS A 75 -30.11 22.31 -3.15
N ASP A 76 -30.81 21.45 -2.40
CA ASP A 76 -31.45 21.79 -1.11
C ASP A 76 -30.92 21.00 0.10
N LYS A 77 -29.89 20.15 -0.02
CA LYS A 77 -29.35 19.38 1.11
C LYS A 77 -27.83 19.40 1.16
N SER A 78 -27.28 19.51 2.38
CA SER A 78 -25.86 19.28 2.62
C SER A 78 -25.46 17.90 2.09
N VAL A 79 -24.27 17.80 1.50
CA VAL A 79 -23.73 16.57 0.89
C VAL A 79 -23.75 15.39 1.87
N ASP A 80 -23.58 15.67 3.17
CA ASP A 80 -23.58 14.67 4.25
C ASP A 80 -24.93 13.98 4.51
N GLY A 81 -26.05 14.60 4.14
CA GLY A 81 -27.41 14.09 4.40
C GLY A 81 -28.03 13.30 3.24
N GLN A 82 -27.28 13.03 2.18
CA GLN A 82 -27.83 12.45 0.96
C GLN A 82 -27.64 10.93 0.86
N PRO A 83 -28.62 10.20 0.29
CA PRO A 83 -28.53 8.74 0.14
C PRO A 83 -27.41 8.35 -0.82
N LEU A 84 -26.83 7.17 -0.60
CA LEU A 84 -25.75 6.61 -1.42
C LEU A 84 -26.27 6.25 -2.82
N SER A 85 -25.57 6.66 -3.86
CA SER A 85 -25.87 6.23 -5.23
C SER A 85 -25.34 4.81 -5.46
N ILE A 86 -26.21 3.81 -5.34
CA ILE A 86 -25.86 2.39 -5.51
C ILE A 86 -25.19 2.15 -6.86
N ARG A 87 -25.73 2.74 -7.94
CA ARG A 87 -25.16 2.60 -9.29
C ARG A 87 -23.71 3.10 -9.35
N ASN A 88 -23.44 4.29 -8.82
CA ASN A 88 -22.11 4.87 -8.85
C ASN A 88 -21.14 4.10 -7.94
N THR A 89 -21.61 3.65 -6.77
CA THR A 89 -20.83 2.81 -5.86
C THR A 89 -20.46 1.48 -6.51
N LEU A 90 -21.38 0.82 -7.23
CA LEU A 90 -21.09 -0.41 -7.95
C LEU A 90 -20.10 -0.20 -9.11
N LEU A 91 -20.22 0.91 -9.85
CA LEU A 91 -19.28 1.24 -10.93
C LEU A 91 -17.87 1.51 -10.38
N LYS A 92 -17.76 2.28 -9.29
CA LYS A 92 -16.50 2.49 -8.56
C LYS A 92 -15.89 1.17 -8.12
N PHE A 93 -16.69 0.35 -7.46
CA PHE A 93 -16.26 -0.95 -6.97
C PHE A 93 -15.75 -1.82 -8.11
N GLY A 94 -16.49 -1.92 -9.21
CA GLY A 94 -16.07 -2.70 -10.38
C GLY A 94 -14.76 -2.20 -10.98
N LEU A 95 -14.60 -0.89 -11.15
CA LEU A 95 -13.35 -0.30 -11.68
C LEU A 95 -12.17 -0.47 -10.73
N ASP A 96 -12.40 -0.32 -9.43
CA ASP A 96 -11.37 -0.48 -8.40
C ASP A 96 -10.90 -1.94 -8.28
N GLN A 97 -11.82 -2.90 -8.30
CA GLN A 97 -11.49 -4.33 -8.26
C GLN A 97 -10.91 -4.87 -9.57
N THR A 98 -10.96 -4.12 -10.67
CA THR A 98 -10.38 -4.51 -11.97
C THR A 98 -9.13 -3.70 -12.27
N VAL A 99 -9.30 -2.50 -12.83
CA VAL A 99 -8.20 -1.63 -13.27
C VAL A 99 -7.34 -1.20 -12.08
N GLY A 100 -7.98 -0.79 -10.97
CA GLY A 100 -7.26 -0.37 -9.76
C GLY A 100 -6.44 -1.51 -9.16
N ALA A 101 -7.03 -2.71 -9.05
CA ALA A 101 -6.37 -3.89 -8.52
C ALA A 101 -5.20 -4.35 -9.41
N VAL A 102 -5.36 -4.34 -10.73
CA VAL A 102 -4.28 -4.67 -11.68
C VAL A 102 -3.12 -3.70 -11.49
N PHE A 103 -3.39 -2.39 -11.49
CA PHE A 103 -2.37 -1.36 -11.35
C PHE A 103 -1.63 -1.47 -10.01
N ASN A 104 -2.37 -1.60 -8.90
CA ASN A 104 -1.76 -1.74 -7.57
C ASN A 104 -0.94 -3.02 -7.41
N THR A 105 -1.41 -4.12 -7.97
CA THR A 105 -0.70 -5.41 -7.93
C THR A 105 0.62 -5.32 -8.68
N LEU A 106 0.60 -4.80 -9.90
CA LEU A 106 1.82 -4.62 -10.69
C LEU A 106 2.76 -3.61 -10.04
N LEU A 107 2.26 -2.48 -9.53
CA LEU A 107 3.07 -1.49 -8.84
C LEU A 107 3.78 -2.07 -7.61
N PHE A 108 3.07 -2.85 -6.79
CA PHE A 108 3.64 -3.52 -5.63
C PHE A 108 4.71 -4.53 -6.05
N SER A 109 4.39 -5.41 -7.00
CA SER A 109 5.30 -6.46 -7.46
C SER A 109 6.57 -5.89 -8.09
N ILE A 110 6.43 -4.94 -9.03
CA ILE A 110 7.56 -4.27 -9.67
C ILE A 110 8.45 -3.59 -8.63
N TYR A 111 7.85 -2.91 -7.65
CA TYR A 111 8.59 -2.26 -6.58
C TYR A 111 9.42 -3.27 -5.77
N ILE A 112 8.81 -4.38 -5.33
CA ILE A 112 9.47 -5.40 -4.51
C ILE A 112 10.62 -6.07 -5.27
N HIS A 113 10.41 -6.47 -6.53
CA HIS A 113 11.48 -7.08 -7.33
C HIS A 113 12.60 -6.08 -7.61
N SER A 114 12.26 -4.83 -7.93
CA SER A 114 13.27 -3.79 -8.18
C SER A 114 14.12 -3.51 -6.95
N ILE A 115 13.51 -3.37 -5.76
CA ILE A 115 14.26 -3.05 -4.55
C ILE A 115 15.11 -4.23 -4.06
N HIS A 116 14.64 -5.47 -4.23
CA HIS A 116 15.45 -6.64 -3.91
C HIS A 116 16.62 -6.82 -4.87
N MET A 117 16.45 -6.53 -6.17
CA MET A 117 17.56 -6.56 -7.12
C MET A 117 18.54 -5.40 -6.91
N ALA A 118 18.06 -4.23 -6.51
CA ALA A 118 18.91 -3.09 -6.19
C ALA A 118 19.68 -3.26 -4.86
N MET A 119 19.23 -4.18 -3.99
CA MET A 119 19.79 -4.42 -2.66
C MET A 119 19.88 -5.93 -2.33
N PRO A 120 20.67 -6.72 -3.09
CA PRO A 120 20.69 -8.18 -2.95
C PRO A 120 21.22 -8.66 -1.60
N ASP A 121 22.18 -7.93 -1.02
CA ASP A 121 22.85 -8.28 0.25
C ASP A 121 22.35 -7.41 1.43
N ALA A 122 21.06 -7.06 1.44
CA ALA A 122 20.51 -6.19 2.48
C ALA A 122 20.64 -6.83 3.88
N PRO A 123 21.43 -6.24 4.81
CA PRO A 123 21.69 -6.84 6.11
C PRO A 123 20.53 -6.58 7.08
N ARG A 124 20.26 -7.52 7.98
CA ARG A 124 19.37 -7.28 9.12
C ARG A 124 20.02 -6.27 10.07
N LEU A 125 19.45 -5.06 10.18
CA LEU A 125 19.99 -3.99 11.02
C LEU A 125 18.99 -3.58 12.08
N THR A 126 19.33 -3.84 13.35
CA THR A 126 18.44 -3.56 14.50
C THR A 126 18.64 -2.19 15.13
N SER A 127 19.71 -1.50 14.75
CA SER A 127 20.00 -0.14 15.17
C SER A 127 19.57 0.85 14.09
N PHE A 128 18.71 1.79 14.47
CA PHE A 128 18.21 2.83 13.56
C PHE A 128 19.34 3.63 12.90
N THR A 129 20.35 4.05 13.67
CA THR A 129 21.46 4.87 13.14
C THR A 129 22.33 4.10 12.15
N LYS A 130 22.58 2.81 12.40
CA LYS A 130 23.30 1.95 11.46
C LYS A 130 22.49 1.73 10.18
N ALA A 131 21.18 1.50 10.32
CA ALA A 131 20.29 1.32 9.17
C ALA A 131 20.19 2.59 8.32
N THR A 132 20.05 3.77 8.94
CA THR A 132 20.07 5.04 8.21
C THR A 132 21.42 5.29 7.53
N GLY A 133 22.52 4.94 8.19
CA GLY A 133 23.86 5.07 7.62
C GLY A 133 24.04 4.16 6.41
N TYR A 134 23.60 2.91 6.51
CA TYR A 134 23.58 1.95 5.40
C TYR A 134 22.73 2.47 4.23
N TRP A 135 21.48 2.88 4.49
CA TRP A 135 20.57 3.34 3.45
C TRP A 135 21.06 4.58 2.69
N MET A 136 21.79 5.46 3.38
CA MET A 136 22.37 6.68 2.80
C MET A 136 23.78 6.45 2.22
N SER A 137 24.36 5.25 2.39
CA SER A 137 25.71 4.97 1.91
C SER A 137 25.71 4.85 0.38
N PRO A 138 26.66 5.53 -0.30
CA PRO A 138 26.78 5.41 -1.75
C PRO A 138 26.98 3.95 -2.18
N GLY A 139 26.27 3.53 -3.23
CA GLY A 139 26.40 2.19 -3.82
C GLY A 139 25.65 1.07 -3.09
N VAL A 140 24.94 1.37 -1.99
CA VAL A 140 24.08 0.36 -1.31
C VAL A 140 22.82 0.05 -2.09
N ILE A 141 22.25 1.07 -2.76
CA ILE A 141 21.11 0.90 -3.65
C ILE A 141 21.61 1.06 -5.08
N ASP A 142 21.78 -0.06 -5.78
CA ASP A 142 22.23 -0.07 -7.17
C ASP A 142 21.04 -0.21 -8.12
N PHE A 143 20.44 0.92 -8.49
CA PHE A 143 19.37 0.92 -9.49
C PHE A 143 19.86 0.58 -10.90
N SER A 144 21.17 0.61 -11.18
CA SER A 144 21.70 0.20 -12.48
C SER A 144 21.71 -1.33 -12.65
N ALA A 145 21.71 -2.06 -11.54
CA ALA A 145 21.53 -3.51 -11.53
C ALA A 145 20.07 -3.95 -11.77
N VAL A 146 19.12 -3.02 -11.80
CA VAL A 146 17.70 -3.33 -11.99
C VAL A 146 17.41 -3.59 -13.47
N ASP A 147 17.35 -4.87 -13.85
CA ASP A 147 16.81 -5.30 -15.14
C ASP A 147 15.27 -5.26 -15.14
N LEU A 148 14.71 -4.26 -15.82
CA LEU A 148 13.26 -4.08 -15.92
C LEU A 148 12.56 -5.22 -16.65
N ALA A 149 13.22 -5.91 -17.58
CA ALA A 149 12.60 -7.05 -18.27
C ALA A 149 12.40 -8.22 -17.30
N VAL A 150 13.41 -8.52 -16.48
CA VAL A 150 13.34 -9.56 -15.45
C VAL A 150 12.29 -9.21 -14.39
N VAL A 151 12.27 -7.97 -13.91
CA VAL A 151 11.26 -7.48 -12.96
C VAL A 151 9.85 -7.62 -13.52
N TRP A 152 9.67 -7.25 -14.79
CA TRP A 152 8.37 -7.32 -15.45
C TRP A 152 7.89 -8.76 -15.65
N GLU A 153 8.78 -9.66 -16.07
CA GLU A 153 8.47 -11.09 -16.20
C GLU A 153 8.10 -11.71 -14.85
N ALA A 154 8.84 -11.42 -13.79
CA ALA A 154 8.54 -11.87 -12.44
C ALA A 154 7.16 -11.35 -11.97
N ALA A 155 6.87 -10.07 -12.22
CA ALA A 155 5.60 -9.46 -11.85
C ALA A 155 4.41 -10.09 -12.58
N LEU A 156 4.56 -10.41 -13.86
CA LEU A 156 3.52 -11.13 -14.62
C LEU A 156 3.35 -12.57 -14.15
N ALA A 157 4.43 -13.25 -13.78
CA ALA A 157 4.40 -14.63 -13.31
C ALA A 157 3.61 -14.79 -12.00
N GLU A 158 3.76 -13.84 -11.06
CA GLU A 158 3.04 -13.89 -9.78
C GLU A 158 1.71 -13.12 -9.77
N PHE A 159 1.41 -12.39 -10.86
CA PHE A 159 0.25 -11.50 -10.95
C PHE A 159 -1.05 -12.18 -10.50
N TRP A 160 -1.38 -13.33 -11.06
CA TRP A 160 -2.63 -14.04 -10.75
C TRP A 160 -2.65 -14.57 -9.32
N THR A 161 -1.50 -14.95 -8.78
CA THR A 161 -1.37 -15.38 -7.39
C THR A 161 -1.73 -14.24 -6.45
N ILE A 162 -1.19 -13.04 -6.69
CA ILE A 162 -1.49 -11.85 -5.87
C ILE A 162 -2.95 -11.42 -6.04
N VAL A 163 -3.48 -11.40 -7.27
CA VAL A 163 -4.88 -11.01 -7.54
C VAL A 163 -5.86 -11.96 -6.85
N VAL A 164 -5.72 -13.28 -7.03
CA VAL A 164 -6.64 -14.26 -6.43
C VAL A 164 -6.57 -14.23 -4.92
N ALA A 165 -5.37 -14.06 -4.36
CA ALA A 165 -5.22 -13.93 -2.93
C ALA A 165 -5.88 -12.60 -2.47
N GLY A 166 -5.72 -11.52 -3.22
CA GLY A 166 -6.27 -10.20 -2.93
C GLY A 166 -7.80 -10.16 -2.90
N VAL A 167 -8.48 -10.95 -3.74
CA VAL A 167 -9.95 -11.09 -3.73
C VAL A 167 -10.49 -11.56 -2.37
N LYS A 168 -9.66 -12.17 -1.51
CA LYS A 168 -10.09 -12.59 -0.16
C LYS A 168 -10.18 -11.43 0.84
N LEU A 169 -9.49 -10.32 0.58
CA LEU A 169 -9.40 -9.17 1.51
C LEU A 169 -9.96 -7.89 0.90
N TRP A 170 -9.51 -7.53 -0.29
CA TRP A 170 -9.74 -6.22 -0.89
C TRP A 170 -11.20 -5.88 -1.21
N PRO A 171 -12.08 -6.82 -1.59
CA PRO A 171 -13.51 -6.52 -1.78
C PRO A 171 -14.17 -5.94 -0.52
N ALA A 172 -13.85 -6.49 0.66
CA ALA A 172 -14.39 -6.00 1.92
C ALA A 172 -13.85 -4.61 2.25
N VAL A 173 -12.54 -4.39 2.02
CA VAL A 173 -11.88 -3.10 2.23
C VAL A 173 -12.49 -2.03 1.32
N SER A 174 -12.59 -2.29 0.02
CA SER A 174 -13.17 -1.33 -0.95
C SER A 174 -14.64 -1.03 -0.66
N LEU A 175 -15.41 -2.02 -0.20
CA LEU A 175 -16.80 -1.77 0.22
C LEU A 175 -16.86 -0.78 1.38
N VAL A 176 -16.12 -1.03 2.47
CA VAL A 176 -16.02 -0.11 3.61
C VAL A 176 -15.55 1.27 3.16
N ASN A 177 -14.57 1.30 2.25
CA ASN A 177 -13.98 2.53 1.73
C ASN A 177 -15.00 3.41 1.01
N PHE A 178 -15.83 2.81 0.16
CA PHE A 178 -16.80 3.53 -0.66
C PHE A 178 -18.13 3.82 0.05
N THR A 179 -18.45 3.11 1.13
CA THR A 179 -19.71 3.31 1.87
C THR A 179 -19.55 4.16 3.13
N LEU A 180 -18.50 3.92 3.92
CA LEU A 180 -18.33 4.50 5.25
C LEU A 180 -17.33 5.66 5.27
N VAL A 181 -16.31 5.64 4.40
CA VAL A 181 -15.24 6.64 4.41
C VAL A 181 -15.50 7.76 3.41
N LYS A 182 -15.66 8.98 3.94
CA LYS A 182 -16.09 10.17 3.18
C LYS A 182 -14.95 10.98 2.58
N THR A 183 -13.76 10.97 3.19
CA THR A 183 -12.61 11.78 2.76
C THR A 183 -11.59 10.92 2.03
N VAL A 184 -11.02 11.43 0.94
CA VAL A 184 -9.97 10.73 0.16
C VAL A 184 -8.77 10.37 1.05
N GLU A 185 -8.38 11.27 1.95
CA GLU A 185 -7.33 11.02 2.95
C GLU A 185 -7.65 9.82 3.85
N GLY A 186 -8.89 9.76 4.38
CA GLY A 186 -9.34 8.63 5.19
C GLY A 186 -9.39 7.33 4.39
N ARG A 187 -9.72 7.40 3.09
CA ARG A 187 -9.75 6.23 2.20
C ARG A 187 -8.36 5.65 1.99
N ASN A 188 -7.39 6.53 1.77
CA ASN A 188 -5.99 6.15 1.63
C ASN A 188 -5.44 5.57 2.94
N LEU A 189 -5.79 6.15 4.08
CA LEU A 189 -5.42 5.64 5.41
C LEU A 189 -5.95 4.21 5.63
N LEU A 190 -7.23 3.96 5.34
CA LEU A 190 -7.83 2.64 5.43
C LEU A 190 -7.11 1.63 4.52
N GLY A 191 -6.78 2.04 3.29
CA GLY A 191 -6.00 1.23 2.35
C GLY A 191 -4.62 0.87 2.90
N CYS A 192 -3.92 1.80 3.56
CA CYS A 192 -2.62 1.54 4.18
C CYS A 192 -2.72 0.52 5.33
N VAL A 193 -3.74 0.65 6.20
CA VAL A 193 -3.98 -0.33 7.29
C VAL A 193 -4.29 -1.72 6.71
N ALA A 194 -5.14 -1.79 5.69
CA ALA A 194 -5.49 -3.04 5.02
C ALA A 194 -4.27 -3.69 4.34
N GLY A 195 -3.44 -2.89 3.66
CA GLY A 195 -2.20 -3.34 3.03
C GLY A 195 -1.20 -3.97 4.01
N LEU A 196 -1.27 -3.60 5.29
CA LEU A 196 -0.48 -4.22 6.33
C LEU A 196 -0.99 -5.57 6.81
N GLY A 197 -2.31 -5.68 7.01
CA GLY A 197 -2.94 -6.98 7.24
C GLY A 197 -2.65 -7.94 6.08
N TRP A 198 -2.64 -7.40 4.85
CA TRP A 198 -2.26 -8.12 3.64
C TRP A 198 -0.81 -8.61 3.65
N GLY A 199 0.16 -7.76 3.99
CA GLY A 199 1.57 -8.13 4.06
C GLY A 199 1.82 -9.27 5.06
N VAL A 200 1.25 -9.19 6.26
CA VAL A 200 1.33 -10.26 7.27
C VAL A 200 0.71 -11.57 6.76
N TYR A 201 -0.43 -11.48 6.06
CA TYR A 201 -1.09 -12.64 5.47
C TYR A 201 -0.24 -13.34 4.42
N MET A 202 0.38 -12.58 3.51
CA MET A 202 1.25 -13.13 2.46
C MET A 202 2.49 -13.82 3.05
N SER A 203 3.13 -13.22 4.06
CA SER A 203 4.25 -13.85 4.77
C SER A 203 3.86 -15.19 5.42
N MET A 204 2.65 -15.26 6.00
CA MET A 204 2.15 -16.51 6.61
C MET A 204 1.82 -17.62 5.59
N ILE A 205 1.40 -17.26 4.38
CA ILE A 205 1.16 -18.24 3.31
C ILE A 205 2.50 -18.75 2.76
N ALA A 206 3.44 -17.85 2.50
CA ALA A 206 4.77 -18.20 2.02
C ALA A 206 5.50 -19.14 3.00
N ALA A 207 5.33 -18.96 4.31
CA ALA A 207 5.94 -19.82 5.34
C ALA A 207 5.32 -21.22 5.48
N LYS A 208 4.18 -21.50 4.81
CA LYS A 208 3.49 -22.81 4.85
C LYS A 208 3.66 -23.64 3.57
N ALA A 209 4.29 -23.07 2.55
CA ALA A 209 4.66 -23.77 1.32
C ALA A 209 6.08 -24.35 1.46
#